data_AF-A0A5B6TA95-F1
#
_entry.id   AF-A0A5B6TA95-F1
#
_cell.length_a   1.000
_cell.length_b   1.000
_cell.length_c   1.000
_cell.angle_alpha   90.00
_cell.angle_beta   90.00
_cell.angle_gamma   90.00
#
_symmetry.space_group_name_H-M   'P 1'
#
loop_
_entity.id
_entity.type
_entity.pdbx_description
1 polymer ?
#
loop_
_entity_poly.entity_id
_entity_poly.type
_entity_poly.pdbx_seq_one_letter_code
_entity_poly.pdbx_strand_id
1 'polypeptide(L)'
;MLMESTKKVLLVDDDGVYLFLLKRLLKKHDSVGEVVSAGDGAEALAMLRTDAARGTLPQVIITDIQMPRMDGVAFAKELARLGLVDYRRTKVILNSGKVSYASTDWSVEVPSVSFFPKPLTYEDLAGILG
;
A
#
# COMPACT_ATOMS: atom_id res chain seq x y z
N MET A 1 5.80 -3.89 -30.02
CA MET A 1 6.10 -4.25 -28.62
C MET A 1 5.17 -3.41 -27.76
N LEU A 2 4.10 -4.00 -27.22
CA LEU A 2 3.24 -3.28 -26.27
C LEU A 2 4.10 -3.04 -25.03
N MET A 3 4.39 -1.79 -24.69
CA MET A 3 4.94 -1.47 -23.38
C MET A 3 3.86 -1.86 -22.37
N GLU A 4 4.10 -2.88 -21.55
CA GLU A 4 3.23 -3.14 -20.41
C GLU A 4 3.20 -1.89 -19.53
N SER A 5 2.01 -1.46 -19.14
CA SER A 5 1.85 -0.36 -18.20
C SER A 5 2.50 -0.76 -16.88
N THR A 6 3.56 -0.07 -16.50
CA THR A 6 4.21 -0.29 -15.21
C THR A 6 3.34 0.24 -14.07
N LYS A 7 3.40 -0.42 -12.92
CA LYS A 7 2.58 -0.12 -11.74
C LYS A 7 3.19 1.04 -10.94
N LYS A 8 2.33 1.92 -10.46
CA LYS A 8 2.60 2.87 -9.38
C LYS A 8 2.25 2.23 -8.05
N VAL A 9 3.20 2.28 -7.12
CA VAL A 9 3.07 1.74 -5.77
C VAL A 9 3.14 2.87 -4.75
N LEU A 10 2.19 2.92 -3.83
CA LEU A 10 2.20 3.81 -2.67
C LEU A 10 2.57 3.01 -1.42
N LEU A 11 3.63 3.44 -0.73
CA LEU A 11 4.03 2.92 0.57
C LEU A 11 3.62 3.88 1.68
N VAL A 12 3.05 3.39 2.77
CA VAL A 12 2.62 4.23 3.90
C VAL A 12 3.20 3.63 5.18
N ASP A 13 4.17 4.30 5.78
CA ASP A 13 4.89 3.79 6.95
C ASP A 13 5.66 4.96 7.61
N ASP A 14 5.67 5.05 8.93
CA ASP A 14 6.44 6.07 9.64
C ASP A 14 7.93 5.72 9.79
N ASP A 15 8.30 4.45 9.55
CA ASP A 15 9.69 4.02 9.48
C ASP A 15 10.33 4.35 8.12
N GLY A 16 11.01 5.50 8.06
CA GLY A 16 11.74 5.95 6.88
C GLY A 16 12.83 5.00 6.39
N VAL A 17 13.43 4.18 7.28
CA VAL A 17 14.43 3.18 6.89
C VAL A 17 13.75 2.02 6.19
N TYR A 18 12.64 1.53 6.73
CA TYR A 18 11.86 0.47 6.09
C TYR A 18 11.31 0.91 4.73
N LEU A 19 10.76 2.12 4.63
CA LEU A 19 10.33 2.71 3.35
C LEU A 19 11.46 2.74 2.33
N PHE A 20 12.66 3.15 2.74
CA PHE A 20 13.83 3.20 1.85
C PHE A 20 14.24 1.82 1.33
N LEU A 21 14.27 0.81 2.20
CA LEU A 21 14.59 -0.57 1.83
C LEU A 21 13.53 -1.15 0.89
N LEU A 22 12.25 -0.97 1.22
CA LEU A 22 11.14 -1.51 0.43
C LEU A 22 11.04 -0.85 -0.95
N LYS A 23 11.29 0.47 -1.05
CA LYS A 23 11.44 1.17 -2.34
C LYS A 23 12.54 0.55 -3.20
N ARG A 24 13.71 0.24 -2.60
CA ARG A 24 14.82 -0.39 -3.32
C ARG A 24 14.47 -1.79 -3.79
N LEU A 25 13.70 -2.54 -3.01
CA LEU A 25 13.26 -3.88 -3.38
C LEU A 25 12.23 -3.84 -4.52
N LEU A 26 11.20 -2.99 -4.41
CA LEU A 26 10.18 -2.79 -5.44
C LEU A 26 10.76 -2.36 -6.79
N LYS A 27 11.77 -1.47 -6.79
CA LYS A 27 12.44 -1.02 -8.02
C LYS A 27 13.21 -2.11 -8.77
N LYS A 28 13.40 -3.29 -8.18
CA LYS A 28 13.99 -4.46 -8.86
C LYS A 28 12.96 -5.25 -9.68
N HIS A 29 11.67 -4.98 -9.52
CA HIS A 29 10.63 -5.61 -10.32
C HIS A 29 10.34 -4.78 -11.57
N ASP A 30 10.49 -5.37 -12.75
CA ASP A 30 10.27 -4.69 -14.04
C ASP A 30 8.84 -4.15 -14.21
N SER A 31 7.87 -4.72 -13.48
CA SER A 31 6.48 -4.30 -13.48
C SER A 31 6.20 -3.05 -12.64
N VAL A 32 7.21 -2.48 -11.96
CA VAL A 32 7.08 -1.28 -11.12
C VAL A 32 7.72 -0.08 -11.81
N GLY A 33 6.93 0.97 -12.06
CA GLY A 33 7.38 2.19 -12.74
C GLY A 33 7.61 3.35 -11.79
N GLU A 34 6.77 3.45 -10.76
CA GLU A 34 6.81 4.55 -9.78
C GLU A 34 6.60 3.99 -8.38
N VAL A 35 7.39 4.46 -7.42
CA VAL A 35 7.18 4.19 -5.99
C VAL A 35 7.19 5.50 -5.23
N VAL A 36 6.04 5.83 -4.65
CA VAL A 36 5.84 7.00 -3.79
C VAL A 36 5.65 6.54 -2.35
N SER A 37 5.87 7.44 -1.37
CA SER A 37 5.59 7.11 0.03
C SER A 37 5.01 8.27 0.81
N ALA A 38 4.29 7.92 1.87
CA ALA A 38 3.80 8.81 2.92
C ALA A 38 4.25 8.28 4.30
N GLY A 39 4.40 9.17 5.27
CA GLY A 39 4.75 8.82 6.66
C GLY A 39 3.57 8.38 7.51
N ASP A 40 2.33 8.62 7.06
CA ASP A 40 1.11 8.13 7.71
C ASP A 40 -0.11 8.15 6.78
N GLY A 41 -1.25 7.69 7.30
CA GLY A 41 -2.51 7.63 6.57
C GLY A 41 -3.08 8.99 6.14
N ALA A 42 -2.87 10.07 6.90
CA ALA A 42 -3.39 11.38 6.55
C ALA A 42 -2.65 12.00 5.35
N GLU A 43 -1.32 11.89 5.34
CA GLU A 43 -0.49 12.26 4.19
C GLU A 43 -0.85 11.40 2.96
N ALA A 44 -1.01 10.09 3.15
CA ALA A 44 -1.41 9.17 2.08
C ALA A 44 -2.76 9.55 1.44
N LEU A 45 -3.77 9.90 2.24
CA LEU A 45 -5.07 10.36 1.74
C LEU A 45 -4.95 11.66 0.94
N ALA A 46 -4.12 12.61 1.38
CA ALA A 46 -3.89 13.86 0.65
C ALA A 46 -3.24 13.62 -0.72
N MET A 47 -2.25 12.71 -0.78
CA MET A 47 -1.62 12.27 -2.03
C MET A 47 -2.65 11.61 -2.95
N LEU A 48 -3.45 10.68 -2.43
CA LEU A 48 -4.47 9.96 -3.20
C LEU A 48 -5.56 10.86 -3.77
N ARG A 49 -5.97 11.91 -3.05
CA ARG A 49 -6.90 12.93 -3.59
C ARG A 49 -6.31 13.65 -4.79
N THR A 50 -5.03 14.02 -4.71
CA THR A 50 -4.31 14.67 -5.82
C THR A 50 -4.17 13.72 -7.01
N ASP A 51 -3.84 12.46 -6.76
CA ASP A 51 -3.72 11.42 -7.78
C ASP A 51 -5.05 11.08 -8.43
N ALA A 52 -6.14 11.01 -7.66
CA ALA A 52 -7.49 10.81 -8.17
C ALA A 52 -7.89 11.92 -9.16
N ALA A 53 -7.62 13.18 -8.81
CA ALA A 53 -7.90 14.32 -9.68
C ALA A 53 -7.09 14.29 -10.99
N ARG A 54 -5.93 13.63 -11.00
CA ARG A 54 -5.05 13.48 -12.16
C ARG A 54 -5.27 12.19 -12.94
N GLY A 55 -6.07 11.26 -12.42
CA GLY A 55 -6.21 9.92 -12.98
C GLY A 55 -4.96 9.05 -12.82
N THR A 56 -4.12 9.32 -11.83
CA THR A 56 -2.81 8.68 -11.60
C THR A 56 -2.76 7.88 -10.30
N LEU A 57 -3.88 7.25 -9.93
CA LEU A 57 -3.98 6.43 -8.72
C LEU A 57 -3.02 5.24 -8.76
N PRO A 58 -2.45 4.83 -7.61
CA PRO A 58 -1.60 3.65 -7.51
C PRO A 58 -2.41 2.37 -7.74
N GLN A 59 -1.76 1.37 -8.34
CA GLN A 59 -2.32 0.02 -8.49
C GLN A 59 -2.05 -0.84 -7.24
N VAL A 60 -1.10 -0.43 -6.40
CA VAL A 60 -0.77 -1.11 -5.15
C VAL A 60 -0.57 -0.08 -4.05
N ILE A 61 -1.22 -0.29 -2.91
CA ILE A 61 -1.01 0.48 -1.68
C ILE A 61 -0.57 -0.50 -0.60
N ILE A 62 0.59 -0.28 0.00
CA ILE A 62 1.11 -1.06 1.13
C ILE A 62 1.21 -0.11 2.31
N THR A 63 0.46 -0.37 3.38
CA THR A 63 0.40 0.49 4.57
C THR A 63 0.78 -0.28 5.82
N ASP A 64 1.59 0.32 6.68
CA ASP A 64 1.76 -0.16 8.04
C ASP A 64 0.46 -0.01 8.82
N ILE A 65 0.26 -0.90 9.80
CA ILE A 65 -0.90 -0.83 10.69
C ILE A 65 -0.68 0.22 11.77
N GLN A 66 0.49 0.31 12.38
CA GLN A 66 0.76 1.11 13.56
C GLN A 66 1.55 2.37 13.23
N MET A 67 0.84 3.42 12.82
CA MET A 67 1.44 4.72 12.51
C MET A 67 0.92 5.81 13.45
N PRO A 68 1.69 6.89 13.67
CA PRO A 68 1.21 8.08 14.37
C PRO A 68 0.12 8.80 13.58
N ARG A 69 -0.73 9.57 14.27
CA ARG A 69 -1.84 10.38 13.72
C ARG A 69 -3.00 9.57 13.14
N MET A 70 -2.74 8.72 12.14
CA MET A 70 -3.73 7.84 11.51
C MET A 70 -3.09 6.48 11.23
N ASP A 71 -3.62 5.47 11.91
CA ASP A 71 -3.19 4.07 11.74
C ASP A 71 -3.65 3.50 10.39
N GLY A 72 -3.05 2.40 9.94
CA GLY A 72 -3.31 1.82 8.62
C GLY A 72 -4.73 1.29 8.43
N VAL A 73 -5.38 0.86 9.51
CA VAL A 73 -6.75 0.33 9.48
C VAL A 73 -7.73 1.48 9.33
N ALA A 74 -7.54 2.55 10.11
CA ALA A 74 -8.30 3.80 9.99
C ALA A 74 -8.12 4.41 8.60
N PHE A 75 -6.89 4.43 8.08
CA PHE A 75 -6.59 4.84 6.71
C PHE A 75 -7.37 4.03 5.67
N ALA A 76 -7.33 2.69 5.75
CA ALA A 76 -7.99 1.83 4.78
C ALA A 76 -9.53 1.93 4.85
N LYS A 77 -10.10 2.10 6.06
CA LYS A 77 -11.53 2.38 6.27
C LYS A 77 -11.94 3.72 5.64
N GLU A 78 -11.13 4.76 5.85
CA GLU A 78 -11.38 6.08 5.30
C GLU A 78 -11.23 6.11 3.77
N LEU A 79 -10.25 5.38 3.23
CA LEU A 79 -10.05 5.18 1.81
C LEU A 79 -11.31 4.60 1.13
N ALA A 80 -11.89 3.55 1.73
CA ALA A 80 -13.11 2.93 1.26
C ALA A 80 -14.31 3.88 1.37
N ARG A 81 -14.47 4.55 2.52
CA ARG A 81 -15.56 5.50 2.79
C ARG A 81 -15.59 6.66 1.78
N LEU A 82 -14.42 7.14 1.38
CA LEU A 82 -14.27 8.24 0.44
C LEU A 82 -14.36 7.80 -1.03
N GLY A 83 -14.33 6.50 -1.32
CA GLY A 83 -14.35 5.97 -2.67
C GLY A 83 -13.16 6.44 -3.53
N LEU A 84 -11.99 6.65 -2.91
CA LEU A 84 -10.83 7.25 -3.59
C LEU A 84 -10.15 6.31 -4.60
N VAL A 85 -10.36 5.00 -4.49
CA VAL A 85 -9.74 3.98 -5.35
C VAL A 85 -10.77 3.01 -5.92
N ASP A 86 -10.48 2.44 -7.10
CA ASP A 86 -11.21 1.29 -7.64
C ASP A 86 -10.52 0.01 -7.15
N TYR A 87 -11.11 -0.68 -6.18
CA TYR A 87 -10.55 -1.92 -5.60
C TYR A 87 -10.45 -3.08 -6.61
N ARG A 88 -11.03 -2.98 -7.81
CA ARG A 88 -10.79 -3.95 -8.90
C ARG A 88 -9.45 -3.72 -9.59
N ARG A 89 -8.85 -2.53 -9.43
CA ARG A 89 -7.59 -2.09 -10.05
C ARG A 89 -6.50 -1.81 -9.03
N THR A 90 -6.87 -1.47 -7.81
CA THR A 90 -5.95 -1.13 -6.72
C THR A 90 -6.00 -2.20 -5.64
N LYS A 91 -4.85 -2.84 -5.40
CA LYS A 91 -4.66 -3.75 -4.26
C LYS A 91 -4.27 -2.94 -3.03
N VAL A 92 -4.90 -3.20 -1.88
CA VAL A 92 -4.57 -2.56 -0.60
C VAL A 92 -4.06 -3.64 0.36
N ILE A 93 -2.87 -3.43 0.89
CA ILE A 93 -2.14 -4.39 1.73
C ILE A 93 -1.83 -3.75 3.07
N LEU A 94 -2.31 -4.37 4.14
CA LEU A 94 -1.84 -4.12 5.50
C LEU A 94 -0.52 -4.87 5.71
N ASN A 95 0.51 -4.18 6.17
CA ASN A 95 1.83 -4.75 6.41
C ASN A 95 2.31 -4.47 7.83
N SER A 96 2.49 -5.47 8.69
CA SER A 96 2.90 -5.21 10.08
C SER A 96 3.87 -6.25 10.63
N GLY A 97 4.80 -5.80 11.50
CA GLY A 97 5.72 -6.67 12.21
C GLY A 97 5.15 -7.30 13.49
N LYS A 98 3.94 -6.89 13.92
CA LYS A 98 3.35 -7.39 15.17
C LYS A 98 2.66 -8.73 14.93
N VAL A 99 3.19 -9.78 15.55
CA VAL A 99 2.70 -11.17 15.40
C VAL A 99 1.21 -11.31 15.70
N SER A 100 0.66 -10.55 16.66
CA SER A 100 -0.76 -10.62 17.02
C SER A 100 -1.70 -10.26 15.87
N TYR A 101 -1.23 -9.49 14.88
CA TYR A 101 -2.03 -9.09 13.71
C TYR A 101 -2.06 -10.14 12.60
N ALA A 102 -1.14 -11.11 12.61
CA ALA A 102 -1.10 -12.18 11.62
C ALA A 102 -2.26 -13.17 11.78
N SER A 103 -2.81 -13.30 12.98
CA SER A 103 -3.99 -14.14 13.27
C SER A 103 -5.31 -13.38 13.18
N THR A 104 -5.30 -12.08 12.85
CA THR A 104 -6.50 -11.26 12.74
C THR A 104 -7.16 -11.47 11.38
N ASP A 105 -8.48 -11.70 11.36
CA ASP A 105 -9.27 -11.67 10.13
C ASP A 105 -9.60 -10.22 9.75
N TRP A 106 -8.69 -9.59 9.00
CA TRP A 106 -8.82 -8.21 8.56
C TRP A 106 -9.99 -7.98 7.60
N SER A 107 -10.52 -9.03 6.96
CA SER A 107 -11.64 -8.89 6.02
C SER A 107 -12.94 -8.46 6.70
N VAL A 108 -13.08 -8.78 7.99
CA VAL A 108 -14.20 -8.36 8.83
C VAL A 108 -14.15 -6.85 9.11
N GLU A 109 -12.95 -6.30 9.29
CA GLU A 109 -12.76 -4.89 9.63
C GLU A 109 -12.69 -3.98 8.40
N VAL A 110 -12.00 -4.43 7.35
CA VAL A 110 -11.80 -3.67 6.12
C VAL A 110 -11.96 -4.61 4.92
N PRO A 111 -13.15 -4.64 4.30
CA PRO A 111 -13.35 -5.41 3.09
C PRO A 111 -12.35 -5.00 2.01
N SER A 112 -11.81 -5.97 1.29
CA SER A 112 -10.86 -5.77 0.16
C SER A 112 -9.43 -5.36 0.53
N VAL A 113 -8.98 -5.67 1.75
CA VAL A 113 -7.54 -5.64 2.09
C VAL A 113 -6.94 -7.04 2.18
N SER A 114 -5.65 -7.15 1.92
CA SER A 114 -4.83 -8.33 2.26
C SER A 114 -3.85 -7.99 3.37
N PHE A 115 -3.35 -9.00 4.09
CA PHE A 115 -2.35 -8.80 5.14
C PHE A 115 -1.06 -9.55 4.80
N PHE A 116 0.07 -8.91 5.03
CA PHE A 116 1.40 -9.52 4.96
C PHE A 116 2.24 -9.13 6.19
N PRO A 117 2.95 -10.06 6.83
CA PRO A 117 3.85 -9.71 7.93
C PRO A 117 5.07 -8.93 7.41
N LYS A 118 5.68 -8.12 8.27
CA LYS A 118 7.02 -7.55 8.02
C LYS A 118 8.11 -8.57 8.39
N PRO A 119 9.26 -8.56 7.70
CA PRO A 119 9.55 -7.77 6.49
C PRO A 119 8.93 -8.41 5.24
N LEU A 120 8.53 -7.60 4.27
CA LEU A 120 8.15 -8.09 2.94
C LEU A 120 9.38 -8.63 2.19
N THR A 121 9.26 -9.84 1.68
CA THR A 121 10.26 -10.50 0.83
C THR A 121 10.08 -10.16 -0.65
N TYR A 122 11.05 -10.54 -1.49
CA TYR A 122 10.93 -10.38 -2.93
C TYR A 122 9.79 -11.23 -3.50
N GLU A 123 9.59 -12.42 -2.93
CA GLU A 123 8.52 -13.35 -3.26
C GLU A 123 7.15 -12.80 -2.89
N ASP A 124 7.01 -12.19 -1.70
CA ASP A 124 5.76 -11.53 -1.29
C ASP A 124 5.39 -10.41 -2.28
N LEU A 125 6.37 -9.58 -2.63
CA LEU A 125 6.16 -8.49 -3.60
C LEU A 125 5.83 -9.01 -4.99
N ALA A 126 6.46 -10.10 -5.45
CA ALA A 126 6.11 -10.74 -6.71
C ALA A 126 4.64 -11.20 -6.70
N GLY A 127 4.17 -11.80 -5.60
CA GLY A 127 2.77 -12.19 -5.44
C GLY A 127 1.80 -11.01 -5.35
N ILE A 128 2.19 -9.92 -4.69
CA ILE A 128 1.40 -8.69 -4.63
C ILE A 128 1.33 -8.02 -6.01
N LEU A 129 2.43 -7.99 -6.76
CA LEU A 129 2.54 -7.32 -8.05
C LEU A 129 1.95 -8.13 -9.22
N GLY A 130 1.86 -9.45 -9.12
CA GLY A 130 1.22 -10.32 -10.13
C GLY A 130 -0.28 -10.11 -10.23
#